data_AF-A0A2V6MHE4-F1
#
_entry.id   AF-A0A2V6MHE4-F1
#
_cell.length_a   1.000
_cell.length_b   1.000
_cell.length_c   1.000
_cell.angle_alpha   90.00
_cell.angle_beta   90.00
_cell.angle_gamma   90.00
#
_symmetry.space_group_name_H-M   'P 1'
#
loop_
_entity.id
_entity.type
_entity.pdbx_description
1 polymer ?
#
loop_
_entity_poly.entity_id
_entity_poly.type
_entity_poly.pdbx_seq_one_letter_code
_entity_poly.pdbx_strand_id
1 'polypeptide(L)'
;GRRQSFQVELVDLTPDDAKKASAPQDSPSGGKVCLNLKPTKKLVIVIEKKDENGSSTNTTDNFIAEKDGKFVIPVPGPVSNAIIQK
;
A
#
# COMPACT_ATOMS: atom_id res chain seq x y z
N GLY A 1 -19.24 25.44 10.72
CA GLY A 1 -19.49 24.65 9.48
C GLY A 1 -18.31 23.75 9.17
N ARG A 2 -18.47 22.42 9.29
CA ARG A 2 -17.37 21.44 9.15
C ARG A 2 -16.83 21.40 7.71
N ARG A 3 -15.51 21.57 7.53
CA ARG A 3 -14.82 21.35 6.26
C ARG A 3 -14.01 20.06 6.34
N GLN A 4 -14.12 19.22 5.32
CA GLN A 4 -13.25 18.08 5.08
C GLN A 4 -12.49 18.30 3.79
N SER A 5 -11.16 18.17 3.84
CA SER A 5 -10.29 18.11 2.66
C SER A 5 -9.84 16.67 2.44
N PHE A 6 -9.74 16.27 1.18
CA PHE A 6 -9.25 14.96 0.76
C PHE A 6 -8.15 15.19 -0.27
N GLN A 7 -7.00 14.57 -0.06
CA GLN A 7 -5.88 14.54 -1.00
C GLN A 7 -5.57 13.08 -1.34
N VAL A 8 -5.42 12.78 -2.62
CA VAL A 8 -5.14 11.44 -3.12
C VAL A 8 -3.98 11.55 -4.09
N GLU A 9 -2.89 10.87 -3.77
CA GLU A 9 -1.65 10.94 -4.54
C GLU A 9 -1.08 9.56 -4.80
N LEU A 10 -0.52 9.37 -6.00
CA LEU A 10 0.32 8.22 -6.34
C LEU A 10 1.77 8.67 -6.28
N VAL A 11 2.45 8.31 -5.19
CA VAL A 11 3.85 8.62 -4.98
C VAL A 11 4.73 7.45 -5.39
N ASP A 12 5.94 7.73 -5.84
CA ASP A 12 6.91 6.67 -6.14
C ASP A 12 7.38 5.98 -4.86
N LEU A 13 7.74 4.71 -4.98
CA LEU A 13 8.19 3.92 -3.84
C LEU A 13 9.58 4.36 -3.39
N THR A 14 9.74 4.54 -2.08
CA THR A 14 11.07 4.65 -1.50
C THR A 14 11.77 3.28 -1.52
N PRO A 15 13.11 3.23 -1.42
CA PRO A 15 13.83 1.96 -1.30
C PRO A 15 13.35 1.11 -0.11
N ASP A 16 12.95 1.74 0.99
CA ASP A 16 12.45 1.01 2.16
C ASP A 16 11.03 0.49 1.98
N ASP A 17 10.18 1.22 1.25
CA ASP A 17 8.86 0.73 0.82
C ASP A 17 9.01 -0.52 -0.06
N ALA A 18 9.94 -0.50 -1.02
CA ALA A 18 10.21 -1.63 -1.90
C ALA A 18 10.69 -2.86 -1.11
N LYS A 19 11.57 -2.68 -0.11
CA LYS A 19 12.00 -3.77 0.78
C LYS A 19 10.83 -4.36 1.54
N LYS A 20 10.00 -3.51 2.17
CA LYS A 20 8.81 -3.96 2.91
C LYS A 20 7.83 -4.73 2.02
N ALA A 21 7.58 -4.24 0.82
CA ALA A 21 6.71 -4.88 -0.16
C ALA A 21 7.23 -6.26 -0.64
N SER A 22 8.55 -6.44 -0.67
CA SER A 22 9.20 -7.69 -1.08
C SER A 22 9.42 -8.69 0.05
N ALA A 23 9.28 -8.27 1.31
CA ALA A 23 9.58 -9.10 2.47
C ALA A 23 8.48 -10.15 2.68
N PRO A 24 8.84 -11.44 2.85
CA PRO A 24 7.88 -12.46 3.26
C PRO A 24 7.27 -12.12 4.62
N GLN A 25 5.94 -12.07 4.68
CA GLN A 25 5.19 -11.81 5.91
C GLN A 25 4.66 -13.12 6.49
N ASP A 26 4.51 -13.17 7.81
CA ASP A 26 3.89 -14.32 8.48
C ASP A 26 2.37 -14.32 8.27
N SER A 27 1.83 -15.47 7.86
CA SER A 27 0.40 -15.67 7.77
C SER A 27 -0.20 -16.07 9.13
N PRO A 28 -1.36 -15.54 9.53
CA PRO A 28 -2.10 -16.01 10.70
C PRO A 28 -2.44 -17.50 10.66
N SER A 29 -2.58 -18.08 9.45
CA SER A 29 -2.83 -19.50 9.24
C SER A 29 -1.56 -20.37 9.22
N GLY A 30 -0.39 -19.78 9.47
CA GLY A 30 0.91 -20.43 9.31
C GLY A 30 1.47 -20.30 7.89
N GLY A 31 2.80 -20.31 7.77
CA GLY A 31 3.51 -20.12 6.50
C GLY A 31 3.81 -18.65 6.19
N LYS A 32 4.55 -18.43 5.09
CA LYS A 32 4.92 -17.10 4.60
C LYS A 32 4.02 -16.71 3.43
N VAL A 33 3.68 -15.43 3.37
CA VAL A 33 2.95 -14.79 2.26
C VAL A 33 3.79 -13.65 1.70
N CYS A 34 3.67 -13.41 0.39
CA CYS A 34 4.28 -12.28 -0.29
C CYS A 34 3.23 -11.59 -1.17
N LEU A 35 3.44 -10.31 -1.47
CA LEU A 35 2.66 -9.63 -2.50
C LEU A 35 2.80 -10.37 -3.84
N ASN A 36 1.67 -10.66 -4.47
CA ASN A 36 1.62 -11.40 -5.73
C ASN A 36 2.15 -10.61 -6.93
N LEU A 37 2.29 -9.29 -6.81
CA LEU A 37 2.86 -8.40 -7.80
C LEU A 37 3.82 -7.43 -7.10
N LYS A 38 4.91 -7.09 -7.77
CA LYS A 38 5.84 -6.07 -7.31
C LYS A 38 5.18 -4.69 -7.41
N PRO A 39 5.01 -3.97 -6.29
CA PRO A 39 4.50 -2.61 -6.34
C PRO A 39 5.45 -1.69 -7.11
N THR A 40 4.88 -0.72 -7.81
CA THR A 40 5.61 0.34 -8.52
C THR A 40 5.36 1.71 -7.89
N LYS A 41 4.21 1.90 -7.23
CA LYS A 41 3.80 3.15 -6.59
C LYS A 41 3.17 2.89 -5.23
N LYS A 42 3.00 3.95 -4.44
CA LYS A 42 2.25 3.97 -3.20
C LYS A 42 1.11 4.98 -3.33
N LEU A 43 -0.10 4.53 -3.08
CA LEU A 43 -1.27 5.38 -2.96
C LEU A 43 -1.29 5.97 -1.56
N VAL A 44 -1.24 7.30 -1.45
CA VAL A 44 -1.34 8.03 -0.19
C VAL A 44 -2.65 8.82 -0.21
N ILE A 45 -3.49 8.59 0.79
CA ILE A 45 -4.75 9.29 0.98
C ILE A 45 -4.65 10.07 2.28
N VAL A 46 -4.77 11.39 2.20
CA VAL A 46 -4.78 12.28 3.36
C VAL A 46 -6.17 12.88 3.50
N ILE A 47 -6.76 12.71 4.67
CA ILE A 47 -8.07 13.25 5.02
C ILE A 47 -7.85 14.22 6.17
N GLU A 48 -8.09 15.50 5.94
CA GLU A 48 -8.05 16.49 7.02
C GLU A 48 -9.49 16.88 7.38
N LYS A 49 -9.82 16.67 8.63
CA LYS A 49 -11.09 17.11 9.22
C LYS A 49 -10.80 18.37 10.02
N LYS A 50 -11.51 19.46 9.70
CA LYS A 50 -11.48 20.69 10.48
C LYS A 50 -12.87 20.98 11.02
N ASP A 51 -12.97 21.00 12.35
CA ASP A 51 -14.18 21.39 13.07
C ASP A 51 -13.90 22.57 13.99
N GLU A 52 -14.90 22.94 14.80
CA GLU A 52 -14.86 24.11 15.67
C GLU A 52 -13.96 23.91 16.90
N ASN A 53 -13.54 22.67 17.20
CA ASN A 53 -12.69 22.31 18.34
C ASN A 53 -11.25 21.94 17.95
N GLY A 54 -10.96 21.76 16.65
CA GLY A 54 -9.60 21.49 16.20
C GLY A 54 -9.50 20.91 14.79
N SER A 55 -8.30 20.42 14.46
CA SER A 55 -8.03 19.70 13.22
C SER A 55 -7.48 18.32 13.52
N SER A 56 -7.96 17.31 12.78
CA SER A 56 -7.37 15.97 12.78
C SER A 56 -7.02 15.56 11.35
N THR A 57 -5.87 14.91 11.21
CA THR A 57 -5.40 14.38 9.93
C THR A 57 -5.35 12.86 10.03
N ASN A 58 -5.99 12.19 9.08
CA ASN A 58 -5.90 10.74 8.92
C ASN A 58 -5.19 10.45 7.61
N THR A 59 -4.10 9.70 7.66
CA THR A 59 -3.32 9.30 6.49
C THR A 59 -3.40 7.79 6.34
N THR A 60 -3.81 7.33 5.16
CA THR A 60 -3.77 5.91 4.80
C THR A 60 -2.89 5.71 3.57
N ASP A 61 -2.08 4.67 3.62
CA ASP A 61 -1.18 4.30 2.53
C ASP A 61 -1.40 2.86 2.08
N ASN A 62 -1.29 2.63 0.77
CA ASN A 62 -1.41 1.31 0.15
C ASN A 62 -0.41 1.14 -0.99
N PHE A 63 0.15 -0.06 -1.13
CA PHE A 63 1.01 -0.38 -2.27
C PHE A 63 0.18 -0.57 -3.54
N ILE A 64 0.68 -0.06 -4.66
CA ILE A 64 0.05 -0.15 -5.98
C ILE A 64 1.05 -0.79 -6.95
N ALA A 65 0.63 -1.83 -7.63
CA ALA A 65 1.33 -2.41 -8.77
C ALA A 65 0.64 -1.99 -10.07
N GLU A 66 1.35 -2.11 -11.18
CA GLU A 66 0.79 -1.92 -12.51
C GLU A 66 0.78 -3.25 -13.25
N LYS A 67 -0.36 -3.59 -13.85
CA LYS A 67 -0.53 -4.79 -14.67
C LYS A 67 -1.44 -4.47 -15.84
N ASP A 68 -0.99 -4.77 -17.06
CA ASP A 68 -1.76 -4.56 -18.29
C ASP A 68 -2.23 -3.09 -18.46
N GLY A 69 -1.40 -2.12 -18.05
CA GLY A 69 -1.73 -0.69 -18.08
C GLY A 69 -2.78 -0.25 -17.06
N LYS A 70 -3.06 -1.07 -16.04
CA LYS A 70 -4.00 -0.77 -14.96
C LYS A 70 -3.27 -0.77 -13.62
N PHE A 71 -3.67 0.16 -12.75
CA PHE A 71 -3.26 0.15 -11.36
C PHE A 71 -4.06 -0.91 -10.59
N VAL A 72 -3.35 -1.75 -9.85
CA VAL A 72 -3.92 -2.82 -9.04
C VAL A 72 -3.33 -2.77 -7.64
N ILE A 73 -4.14 -3.12 -6.63
CA ILE A 73 -3.65 -3.29 -5.27
C ILE A 73 -3.21 -4.76 -5.14
N PRO A 74 -1.91 -5.05 -5.01
CA PRO A 74 -1.44 -6.40 -4.82
C PRO A 74 -1.88 -6.89 -3.44
N VAL A 75 -2.42 -8.10 -3.41
CA VAL A 75 -2.82 -8.75 -2.16
C VAL A 75 -1.81 -9.83 -1.81
N PRO A 76 -1.46 -10.02 -0.52
CA PRO A 76 -0.60 -11.11 -0.11
C PRO A 76 -1.23 -12.46 -0.47
N GLY A 77 -0.47 -13.28 -1.19
CA GLY A 77 -0.82 -14.67 -1.48
C GLY A 77 0.21 -15.62 -0.85
N PRO A 78 -0.11 -16.91 -0.76
CA PRO A 78 0.88 -17.92 -0.35
C PRO A 78 2.10 -17.81 -1.26
N VAL A 79 3.29 -17.90 -0.66
CA VAL A 79 4.54 -17.96 -1.42
C VAL A 79 4.51 -19.25 -2.24
N SER A 80 4.14 -19.13 -3.50
CA SER A 80 4.30 -20.22 -4.45
C SER A 80 5.78 -20.23 -4.83
N ASN A 81 6.42 -21.40 -4.77
CA ASN A 81 7.84 -21.63 -5.11
C ASN A 81 8.31 -21.09 -6.48
N ALA A 82 7.41 -20.52 -7.30
CA ALA A 82 7.71 -19.95 -8.61
C ALA A 82 8.38 -18.56 -8.59
N ILE A 83 8.36 -17.82 -7.47
CA ILE A 83 9.00 -16.49 -7.38
C ILE A 83 10.38 -16.54 -6.69
N ILE A 84 10.83 -17.73 -6.25
CA ILE A 84 12.18 -17.97 -5.71
C ILE A 84 13.08 -18.57 -6.81
N GLN A 85 13.00 -18.04 -8.03
CA GLN A 85 13.99 -18.31 -9.07
C GLN A 85 14.41 -16.99 -9.73
N LYS A 86 15.24 -16.24 -9.02
CA LYS A 86 16.46 -15.59 -9.54
C LYS A 86 17.22 -14.92 -8.41
#